data_AF-A0A818Y6T0-F1
#
_entry.id   AF-A0A818Y6T0-F1
#
_cell.length_a   1.000
_cell.length_b   1.000
_cell.length_c   1.000
_cell.angle_alpha   90.00
_cell.angle_beta   90.00
_cell.angle_gamma   90.00
#
_symmetry.space_group_name_H-M   'P 1'
#
loop_
_entity.id
_entity.type
_entity.pdbx_description
1 polymer ?
#
loop_
_entity_poly.entity_id
_entity_poly.type
_entity_poly.pdbx_seq_one_letter_code
_entity_poly.pdbx_strand_id
1 'polypeptide(L)'
;MDKEKTGIEIVIIGDVYSGKSTLIEQLIYKCGGVDKRTIEKCEKLSATTADCVVLMVSACIGEFENSISENGQTRQQILFAYMLGAKQMIIAVNKMDANTVSYSENRFNQIQIELSTYLKQIGYPLENVAFVPISAWNGDNLVTISNKMVWFTGWIVERQEGNVICKTFLEALDTIAQRQQFMDKPLRLPLQDVYKVRGIGTVAMGRVETGVLKRNMTVSFSPLNLTATVRSIEMCYETLEGN
;
A
#
# COMPACT_ATOMS: atom_id res chain seq x y z
N MET A 1 10.38 4.24 -25.65
CA MET A 1 9.33 5.12 -25.11
C MET A 1 9.06 4.66 -23.71
N ASP A 2 9.67 5.33 -22.73
CA ASP A 2 9.39 5.04 -21.32
C ASP A 2 7.92 5.40 -21.06
N LYS A 3 7.12 4.40 -20.66
CA LYS A 3 5.75 4.65 -20.22
C LYS A 3 5.80 5.60 -19.03
N GLU A 4 4.95 6.62 -19.07
CA GLU A 4 4.76 7.55 -17.96
C GLU A 4 4.44 6.74 -16.69
N LYS A 5 5.32 6.80 -15.69
CA LYS A 5 5.17 6.02 -14.46
C LYS A 5 4.17 6.73 -13.56
N THR A 6 3.10 6.03 -13.23
CA THR A 6 2.08 6.57 -12.34
C THR A 6 2.47 6.32 -10.88
N GLY A 7 2.20 7.28 -9.99
CA GLY A 7 2.44 7.14 -8.56
C GLY A 7 1.41 6.20 -7.92
N ILE A 8 1.85 5.35 -6.99
CA ILE A 8 1.01 4.44 -6.20
C ILE A 8 1.38 4.63 -4.73
N GLU A 9 0.38 4.72 -3.86
CA GLU A 9 0.57 4.77 -2.42
C GLU A 9 0.33 3.40 -1.79
N ILE A 10 1.35 2.91 -1.09
CA ILE A 10 1.30 1.61 -0.42
C ILE A 10 1.51 1.81 1.07
N VAL A 11 0.74 1.09 1.87
CA VAL A 11 0.94 1.02 3.32
C VAL A 11 1.34 -0.40 3.69
N ILE A 12 2.48 -0.54 4.39
CA ILE A 12 2.99 -1.83 4.85
C ILE A 12 2.59 -2.02 6.31
N ILE A 13 1.83 -3.09 6.59
CA ILE A 13 1.38 -3.51 7.91
C ILE A 13 1.92 -4.91 8.26
N GLY A 14 1.82 -5.30 9.53
CA GLY A 14 2.27 -6.60 10.02
C GLY A 14 2.79 -6.52 11.45
N ASP A 15 2.93 -7.67 12.08
CA ASP A 15 3.51 -7.81 13.42
C ASP A 15 4.93 -7.23 13.53
N VAL A 16 5.34 -6.83 14.74
CA VAL A 16 6.67 -6.25 15.01
C VAL A 16 7.78 -7.11 14.43
N TYR A 17 7.67 -8.43 14.53
CA TYR A 17 8.72 -9.36 14.10
C TYR A 17 8.57 -9.84 12.65
N SER A 18 7.59 -9.35 11.89
CA SER A 18 7.35 -9.84 10.53
C SER A 18 8.42 -9.44 9.52
N GLY A 19 9.27 -8.45 9.84
CA GLY A 19 10.42 -8.04 9.02
C GLY A 19 10.18 -6.84 8.10
N LYS A 20 9.20 -5.97 8.43
CA LYS A 20 8.80 -4.79 7.63
C LYS A 20 9.97 -3.92 7.19
N SER A 21 10.83 -3.50 8.12
CA SER A 21 11.99 -2.63 7.81
C SER A 21 12.97 -3.31 6.85
N THR A 22 13.26 -4.59 7.06
CA THR A 22 14.15 -5.37 6.18
C THR A 22 13.62 -5.45 4.75
N LEU A 23 12.30 -5.62 4.58
CA LEU A 23 11.68 -5.61 3.25
C LEU A 23 11.87 -4.25 2.56
N ILE A 24 11.57 -3.16 3.27
CA ILE A 24 11.68 -1.79 2.73
C ILE A 24 13.13 -1.50 2.34
N GLU A 25 14.09 -1.78 3.23
CA GLU A 25 15.52 -1.60 2.97
C GLU A 25 15.97 -2.39 1.74
N GLN A 26 15.55 -3.65 1.63
CA GLN A 26 15.94 -4.51 0.52
C GLN A 26 15.32 -4.06 -0.82
N LEU A 27 14.08 -3.56 -0.80
CA LEU A 27 13.43 -3.00 -1.98
C LEU A 27 14.11 -1.71 -2.42
N ILE A 28 14.41 -0.81 -1.48
CA ILE A 28 15.14 0.44 -1.77
C ILE A 28 16.51 0.12 -2.38
N TYR A 29 17.23 -0.84 -1.79
CA TYR A 29 18.54 -1.26 -2.26
C TYR A 29 18.48 -1.85 -3.68
N LYS A 30 17.55 -2.78 -3.95
CA LYS A 30 17.43 -3.45 -5.25
C LYS A 30 16.83 -2.58 -6.35
N CYS A 31 15.88 -1.70 -6.02
CA CYS A 31 15.25 -0.80 -6.97
C CYS A 31 16.03 0.52 -7.19
N GLY A 32 17.14 0.71 -6.47
CA GLY A 32 18.05 1.85 -6.64
C GLY A 32 17.46 3.21 -6.26
N GLY A 33 16.43 3.21 -5.40
CA GLY A 33 15.45 4.30 -5.35
C GLY A 33 15.61 5.41 -4.31
N VAL A 34 16.58 5.37 -3.37
CA VAL A 34 16.60 6.38 -2.28
C VAL A 34 18.01 6.76 -1.82
N ASP A 35 18.26 8.07 -1.76
CA ASP A 35 19.39 8.71 -1.05
C ASP A 35 19.18 8.62 0.48
N LYS A 36 20.21 8.22 1.23
CA LYS A 36 20.13 7.77 2.64
C LYS A 36 19.47 8.76 3.63
N ARG A 37 19.31 10.03 3.26
CA ARG A 37 18.72 11.10 4.10
C ARG A 37 17.19 11.14 4.11
N THR A 38 16.50 10.51 3.15
CA THR A 38 15.02 10.56 3.06
C THR A 38 14.33 9.47 3.88
N ILE A 39 15.08 8.49 4.38
CA ILE A 39 14.54 7.29 5.06
C ILE A 39 13.91 7.63 6.44
N GLU A 40 14.21 8.79 7.03
CA GLU A 40 13.75 9.16 8.39
C GLU A 40 12.32 9.73 8.49
N LYS A 41 11.47 9.66 7.45
CA LYS A 41 10.13 10.27 7.47
C LYS A 41 8.95 9.35 7.12
N CYS A 42 9.09 8.05 7.32
CA CYS A 42 8.02 7.08 7.10
C CYS A 42 7.50 6.46 8.41
N GLU A 43 6.89 7.24 9.30
CA GLU A 43 6.25 6.65 10.49
C GLU A 43 4.80 7.04 10.76
N LYS A 44 4.18 7.98 10.05
CA LYS A 44 2.76 8.31 10.27
C LYS A 44 2.12 8.84 9.00
N LEU A 45 1.72 7.93 8.11
CA LEU A 45 0.73 8.26 7.09
C LEU A 45 -0.41 7.24 7.16
N SER A 46 -1.57 7.79 7.50
CA SER A 46 -2.84 7.12 7.73
C SER A 46 -3.20 6.20 6.56
N ALA A 47 -3.56 4.95 6.86
CA ALA A 47 -4.06 3.97 5.90
C ALA A 47 -5.35 4.41 5.14
N THR A 48 -5.83 5.64 5.36
CA THR A 48 -6.98 6.26 4.69
C THR A 48 -6.76 6.50 3.19
N THR A 49 -5.51 6.57 2.71
CA THR A 49 -5.22 6.95 1.33
C THR A 49 -4.50 5.91 0.47
N ALA A 50 -4.08 4.78 1.06
CA ALA A 50 -3.35 3.75 0.32
C ALA A 50 -4.19 3.11 -0.81
N ASP A 51 -3.56 2.96 -1.97
CA ASP A 51 -4.11 2.21 -3.12
C ASP A 51 -4.10 0.71 -2.86
N CYS A 52 -3.08 0.24 -2.12
CA CYS A 52 -2.92 -1.15 -1.71
C CYS A 52 -2.30 -1.23 -0.31
N VAL A 53 -2.73 -2.25 0.43
CA VAL A 53 -2.12 -2.60 1.72
C VAL A 53 -1.23 -3.82 1.54
N VAL A 54 0.04 -3.71 1.92
CA VAL A 54 0.96 -4.85 1.98
C VAL A 54 0.97 -5.37 3.40
N LEU A 55 0.45 -6.59 3.59
CA LEU A 55 0.51 -7.30 4.85
C LEU A 55 1.74 -8.19 4.90
N MET A 56 2.64 -7.93 5.84
CA MET A 56 3.81 -8.75 6.05
C MET A 56 3.60 -9.71 7.21
N VAL A 57 3.77 -11.01 6.93
CA VAL A 57 3.49 -12.10 7.86
C VAL A 57 4.73 -12.97 8.00
N SER A 58 5.09 -13.35 9.23
CA SER A 58 6.19 -14.29 9.46
C SER A 58 5.74 -15.74 9.21
N ALA A 59 6.53 -16.52 8.49
CA ALA A 59 6.29 -17.95 8.30
C ALA A 59 6.73 -18.80 9.49
N CYS A 60 7.54 -18.26 10.41
CA CYS A 60 8.05 -18.98 11.57
C CYS A 60 6.91 -19.52 12.43
N ILE A 61 7.09 -20.75 12.92
CA ILE A 61 6.18 -21.37 13.88
C ILE A 61 6.22 -20.58 15.20
N GLY A 62 5.05 -20.28 15.76
CA GLY A 62 4.86 -19.45 16.95
C GLY A 62 4.67 -17.98 16.60
N GLU A 63 5.52 -17.41 15.74
CA GLU A 63 5.36 -16.01 15.32
C GLU A 63 4.07 -15.79 14.53
N PHE A 64 3.78 -16.67 13.56
CA PHE A 64 2.56 -16.60 12.76
C PHE A 64 1.31 -16.69 13.63
N GLU A 65 1.23 -17.74 14.44
CA GLU A 65 0.08 -18.06 15.29
C GLU A 65 -0.18 -16.94 16.31
N ASN A 66 0.88 -16.37 16.90
CA ASN A 66 0.76 -15.21 17.78
C ASN A 66 0.24 -13.98 17.03
N SER A 67 0.71 -13.76 15.81
CA SER A 67 0.32 -12.61 14.99
C SER A 67 -1.16 -12.64 14.60
N ILE A 68 -1.70 -13.84 14.33
CA ILE A 68 -3.10 -14.05 13.96
C ILE A 68 -3.98 -14.45 15.15
N SER A 69 -3.48 -14.40 16.38
CA SER A 69 -4.28 -14.68 17.58
C SER A 69 -5.31 -13.57 17.83
N GLU A 70 -6.24 -13.79 18.76
CA GLU A 70 -7.27 -12.77 19.11
C GLU A 70 -6.68 -11.43 19.54
N ASN A 71 -5.55 -11.46 20.25
CA ASN A 71 -4.81 -10.27 20.67
C ASN A 71 -3.68 -9.89 19.69
N GLY A 72 -3.61 -10.56 18.54
CA GLY A 72 -2.57 -10.35 17.54
C GLY A 72 -2.74 -9.02 16.81
N GLN A 73 -1.63 -8.29 16.63
CA GLN A 73 -1.65 -7.00 15.93
C GLN A 73 -2.12 -7.12 14.47
N THR A 74 -1.77 -8.22 13.81
CA THR A 74 -2.09 -8.46 12.39
C THR A 74 -3.60 -8.44 12.15
N ARG A 75 -4.39 -9.05 13.04
CA ARG A 75 -5.87 -9.04 12.93
C ARG A 75 -6.45 -7.64 12.98
N GLN A 76 -6.02 -6.85 13.96
CA GLN A 76 -6.48 -5.48 14.12
C GLN A 76 -6.10 -4.63 12.91
N GLN A 77 -4.86 -4.74 12.43
CA GLN A 77 -4.36 -3.99 11.28
C GLN A 77 -5.11 -4.34 9.99
N ILE A 78 -5.43 -5.61 9.74
CA ILE A 78 -6.24 -6.03 8.59
C ILE A 78 -7.65 -5.43 8.67
N LEU A 79 -8.27 -5.46 9.86
CA LEU A 79 -9.60 -4.89 10.08
C LEU A 79 -9.60 -3.37 9.85
N PHE A 80 -8.59 -2.66 10.35
CA PHE A 80 -8.44 -1.23 10.09
C PHE A 80 -8.26 -0.94 8.60
N ALA A 81 -7.40 -1.68 7.90
CA ALA A 81 -7.25 -1.55 6.45
C ALA A 81 -8.58 -1.71 5.70
N TYR A 82 -9.41 -2.68 6.11
CA TYR A 82 -10.71 -2.93 5.50
C TYR A 82 -11.68 -1.76 5.71
N MET A 83 -11.79 -1.28 6.96
CA MET A 83 -12.65 -0.14 7.31
C MET A 83 -12.24 1.15 6.59
N LEU A 84 -10.94 1.31 6.31
CA LEU A 84 -10.41 2.45 5.58
C LEU A 84 -10.62 2.36 4.06
N GLY A 85 -11.21 1.26 3.58
CA GLY A 85 -11.57 1.07 2.19
C GLY A 85 -10.45 0.55 1.30
N ALA A 86 -9.37 0.02 1.89
CA ALA A 86 -8.34 -0.70 1.14
C ALA A 86 -8.94 -2.04 0.66
N LYS A 87 -9.26 -2.12 -0.63
CA LYS A 87 -9.87 -3.32 -1.24
C LYS A 87 -8.85 -4.29 -1.82
N GLN A 88 -7.62 -3.81 -2.07
CA GLN A 88 -6.53 -4.60 -2.62
C GLN A 88 -5.49 -4.86 -1.53
N MET A 89 -5.04 -6.11 -1.43
CA MET A 89 -4.05 -6.51 -0.43
C MET A 89 -2.99 -7.43 -1.03
N ILE A 90 -1.74 -7.21 -0.67
CA ILE A 90 -0.64 -8.12 -1.01
C ILE A 90 -0.10 -8.68 0.30
N ILE A 91 -0.10 -10.00 0.43
CA ILE A 91 0.36 -10.72 1.61
C ILE A 91 1.74 -11.30 1.31
N ALA A 92 2.75 -10.70 1.94
CA ALA A 92 4.12 -11.15 1.88
C ALA A 92 4.41 -12.11 3.04
N VAL A 93 4.47 -13.41 2.74
CA VAL A 93 4.83 -14.45 3.71
C VAL A 93 6.35 -14.52 3.80
N ASN A 94 6.89 -13.84 4.80
CA ASN A 94 8.32 -13.63 5.00
C ASN A 94 8.96 -14.71 5.90
N LYS A 95 10.31 -14.72 5.95
CA LYS A 95 11.13 -15.67 6.69
C LYS A 95 10.95 -17.12 6.22
N MET A 96 10.65 -17.32 4.94
CA MET A 96 10.65 -18.66 4.34
C MET A 96 12.01 -19.35 4.47
N ASP A 97 13.08 -18.59 4.62
CA ASP A 97 14.45 -19.06 4.82
C ASP A 97 14.77 -19.52 6.24
N ALA A 98 13.92 -19.23 7.23
CA ALA A 98 14.17 -19.62 8.62
C ALA A 98 14.30 -21.15 8.72
N ASN A 99 15.24 -21.63 9.54
CA ASN A 99 15.49 -23.07 9.70
C ASN A 99 14.23 -23.88 10.07
N THR A 100 13.30 -23.27 10.81
CA THR A 100 12.02 -23.88 11.20
C THR A 100 11.03 -24.03 10.04
N VAL A 101 11.22 -23.29 8.94
CA VAL A 101 10.35 -23.28 7.76
C VAL A 101 11.04 -23.94 6.57
N SER A 102 12.32 -23.64 6.33
CA SER A 102 13.17 -24.22 5.28
C SER A 102 12.52 -24.23 3.89
N TYR A 103 11.91 -23.12 3.50
CA TYR A 103 11.21 -22.91 2.23
C TYR A 103 10.06 -23.92 1.97
N SER A 104 9.44 -24.43 3.04
CA SER A 104 8.37 -25.44 2.97
C SER A 104 7.08 -24.93 2.32
N GLU A 105 6.66 -25.59 1.25
CA GLU A 105 5.36 -25.39 0.59
C GLU A 105 4.19 -25.64 1.55
N ASN A 106 4.26 -26.72 2.34
CA ASN A 106 3.19 -27.09 3.27
C ASN A 106 2.93 -25.97 4.30
N ARG A 107 4.00 -25.33 4.79
CA ARG A 107 3.87 -24.21 5.73
C ARG A 107 3.23 -23.00 5.07
N PHE A 108 3.64 -22.66 3.85
CA PHE A 108 3.03 -21.58 3.09
C PHE A 108 1.54 -21.83 2.83
N ASN A 109 1.18 -23.03 2.38
CA ASN A 109 -0.21 -23.41 2.11
C ASN A 109 -1.07 -23.36 3.38
N GLN A 110 -0.53 -23.78 4.53
CA GLN A 110 -1.21 -23.63 5.83
C GLN A 110 -1.52 -22.16 6.13
N ILE A 111 -0.51 -21.28 6.04
CA ILE A 111 -0.66 -19.84 6.28
C ILE A 111 -1.70 -19.23 5.33
N GLN A 112 -1.64 -19.62 4.04
CA GLN A 112 -2.58 -19.14 3.03
C GLN A 112 -4.02 -19.53 3.37
N ILE A 113 -4.28 -20.78 3.80
CA ILE A 113 -5.62 -21.25 4.17
C ILE A 113 -6.15 -20.50 5.40
N GLU A 114 -5.34 -20.38 6.45
CA GLU A 114 -5.74 -19.72 7.70
C GLU A 114 -6.04 -18.24 7.48
N LEU A 115 -5.16 -17.51 6.78
CA LEU A 115 -5.37 -16.10 6.45
C LEU A 115 -6.54 -15.90 5.48
N SER A 116 -6.69 -16.75 4.47
CA SER A 116 -7.82 -16.66 3.53
C SER A 116 -9.16 -16.86 4.24
N THR A 117 -9.21 -17.74 5.25
CA THR A 117 -10.41 -17.95 6.07
C THR A 117 -10.73 -16.70 6.88
N TYR A 118 -9.73 -16.09 7.50
CA TYR A 118 -9.91 -14.86 8.27
C TYR A 118 -10.32 -13.66 7.40
N LEU A 119 -9.69 -13.49 6.23
CA LEU A 119 -10.02 -12.42 5.28
C LEU A 119 -11.44 -12.55 4.74
N LYS A 120 -11.89 -13.78 4.46
CA LYS A 120 -13.28 -14.07 4.09
C LYS A 120 -14.27 -13.67 5.19
N GLN A 121 -13.95 -13.90 6.46
CA GLN A 121 -14.80 -13.50 7.58
C GLN A 121 -14.95 -11.98 7.69
N ILE A 122 -13.90 -11.22 7.37
CA ILE A 122 -13.95 -9.74 7.36
C ILE A 122 -14.74 -9.21 6.15
N GLY A 123 -14.71 -9.92 5.03
CA GLY A 123 -15.36 -9.52 3.77
C GLY A 123 -14.40 -9.09 2.67
N TYR A 124 -13.10 -9.41 2.78
CA TYR A 124 -12.17 -9.16 1.68
C TYR A 124 -12.45 -10.08 0.49
N PRO A 125 -12.49 -9.54 -0.74
CA PRO A 125 -12.58 -10.34 -1.95
C PRO A 125 -11.22 -11.01 -2.21
N LEU A 126 -11.16 -12.35 -2.09
CA LEU A 126 -9.89 -13.10 -2.22
C LEU A 126 -9.24 -12.98 -3.60
N GLU A 127 -10.01 -12.68 -4.64
CA GLU A 127 -9.52 -12.37 -5.99
C GLU A 127 -8.56 -11.16 -6.02
N ASN A 128 -8.71 -10.22 -5.07
CA ASN A 128 -7.86 -9.03 -4.95
C ASN A 128 -6.77 -9.20 -3.88
N VAL A 129 -6.54 -10.43 -3.41
CA VAL A 129 -5.53 -10.74 -2.40
C VAL A 129 -4.44 -11.60 -3.02
N ALA A 130 -3.24 -11.04 -3.16
CA ALA A 130 -2.06 -11.77 -3.62
C ALA A 130 -1.33 -12.41 -2.43
N PHE A 131 -0.88 -13.66 -2.56
CA PHE A 131 0.00 -14.30 -1.59
C PHE A 131 1.36 -14.56 -2.23
N VAL A 132 2.43 -14.02 -1.63
CA VAL A 132 3.79 -14.12 -2.16
C VAL A 132 4.72 -14.65 -1.06
N PRO A 133 5.32 -15.86 -1.22
CA PRO A 133 6.34 -16.35 -0.31
C PRO A 133 7.65 -15.64 -0.61
N ILE A 134 8.24 -15.00 0.41
CA ILE A 134 9.48 -14.22 0.27
C ILE A 134 10.48 -14.56 1.37
N SER A 135 11.75 -14.25 1.10
CA SER A 135 12.74 -14.01 2.15
C SER A 135 13.27 -12.60 1.97
N ALA A 136 12.89 -11.69 2.86
CA ALA A 136 13.37 -10.31 2.83
C ALA A 136 14.91 -10.25 3.00
N TRP A 137 15.45 -11.11 3.87
CA TRP A 137 16.88 -11.16 4.18
C TRP A 137 17.73 -11.61 2.98
N ASN A 138 17.37 -12.73 2.35
CA ASN A 138 18.09 -13.24 1.19
C ASN A 138 17.66 -12.57 -0.12
N GLY A 139 16.53 -11.85 -0.10
CA GLY A 139 15.91 -11.24 -1.26
C GLY A 139 15.25 -12.22 -2.24
N ASP A 140 14.89 -13.42 -1.77
CA ASP A 140 14.20 -14.46 -2.53
C ASP A 140 12.77 -14.01 -2.86
N ASN A 141 12.36 -14.17 -4.13
CA ASN A 141 11.04 -13.77 -4.67
C ASN A 141 10.70 -12.27 -4.49
N LEU A 142 11.65 -11.39 -4.18
CA LEU A 142 11.40 -9.95 -4.10
C LEU A 142 11.34 -9.29 -5.49
N VAL A 143 12.46 -9.36 -6.20
CA VAL A 143 12.65 -8.80 -7.55
C VAL A 143 12.93 -9.92 -8.56
N THR A 144 13.59 -10.97 -8.09
CA THR A 144 13.98 -12.13 -8.88
C THR A 144 13.34 -13.38 -8.29
N ILE A 145 12.94 -14.30 -9.16
CA ILE A 145 12.40 -15.60 -8.77
C ILE A 145 13.49 -16.39 -8.01
N SER A 146 13.10 -17.04 -6.92
CA SER A 146 13.99 -17.88 -6.11
C SER A 146 14.11 -19.28 -6.68
N ASN A 147 15.33 -19.81 -6.74
CA ASN A 147 15.59 -21.21 -7.07
C ASN A 147 15.27 -22.17 -5.91
N LYS A 148 14.98 -21.66 -4.71
CA LYS A 148 14.70 -22.48 -3.51
C LYS A 148 13.22 -22.80 -3.35
N MET A 149 12.35 -21.99 -3.98
CA MET A 149 10.89 -22.12 -3.94
C MET A 149 10.35 -22.50 -5.32
N VAL A 150 10.89 -23.56 -5.91
CA VAL A 150 10.52 -24.01 -7.28
C VAL A 150 9.06 -24.45 -7.36
N TRP A 151 8.49 -24.90 -6.23
CA TRP A 151 7.08 -25.26 -6.09
C TRP A 151 6.14 -24.05 -6.26
N PHE A 152 6.61 -22.82 -6.06
CA PHE A 152 5.77 -21.64 -6.18
C PHE A 152 5.58 -21.27 -7.65
N THR A 153 4.40 -21.61 -8.19
CA THR A 153 4.04 -21.33 -9.59
C THR A 153 3.64 -19.88 -9.84
N GLY A 154 3.49 -19.08 -8.78
CA GLY A 154 2.94 -17.74 -8.82
C GLY A 154 1.45 -17.69 -8.49
N TRP A 155 0.94 -16.48 -8.28
CA TRP A 155 -0.49 -16.23 -8.14
C TRP A 155 -1.03 -15.61 -9.43
N ILE A 156 -2.32 -15.82 -9.68
CA ILE A 156 -3.01 -15.31 -10.86
C ILE A 156 -3.76 -14.05 -10.46
N VAL A 157 -3.53 -12.97 -11.21
CA VAL A 157 -4.33 -11.74 -11.13
C VAL A 157 -5.23 -11.68 -12.34
N GLU A 158 -6.53 -11.67 -12.11
CA GLU A 158 -7.52 -11.46 -13.17
C GLU A 158 -7.59 -9.97 -13.51
N ARG A 159 -7.26 -9.61 -14.76
CA ARG A 159 -7.41 -8.24 -15.26
C ARG A 159 -8.37 -8.21 -16.43
N GLN A 160 -8.89 -7.02 -16.73
CA GLN A 160 -9.70 -6.78 -17.91
C GLN A 160 -8.99 -7.16 -19.23
N GLU A 161 -7.65 -7.13 -19.24
CA GLU A 161 -6.81 -7.45 -20.41
C GLU A 161 -6.28 -8.90 -20.42
N GLY A 162 -6.74 -9.75 -19.48
CA GLY A 162 -6.36 -11.16 -19.34
C GLY A 162 -5.64 -11.49 -18.04
N ASN A 163 -5.54 -12.78 -17.74
CA ASN A 163 -4.94 -13.29 -16.51
C ASN A 163 -3.42 -13.17 -16.56
N VAL A 164 -2.83 -12.50 -15.55
CA VAL A 164 -1.37 -12.35 -15.41
C VAL A 164 -0.90 -13.26 -14.28
N ILE A 165 0.12 -14.09 -14.56
CA ILE A 165 0.80 -14.88 -13.53
C ILE A 165 1.96 -14.06 -13.01
N CYS A 166 1.97 -13.82 -11.70
CA CYS A 166 3.03 -13.10 -11.03
C CYS A 166 3.72 -14.03 -10.03
N LYS A 167 5.04 -13.95 -9.95
CA LYS A 167 5.92 -14.82 -9.16
C LYS A 167 6.78 -14.05 -8.17
N THR A 168 6.98 -12.75 -8.38
CA THR A 168 7.81 -11.92 -7.50
C THR A 168 7.02 -10.82 -6.83
N PHE A 169 7.44 -10.37 -5.66
CA PHE A 169 6.78 -9.29 -4.92
C PHE A 169 6.71 -7.99 -5.74
N LEU A 170 7.74 -7.67 -6.53
CA LEU A 170 7.74 -6.53 -7.42
C LEU A 170 6.64 -6.63 -8.50
N GLU A 171 6.48 -7.81 -9.11
CA GLU A 171 5.38 -8.06 -10.04
C GLU A 171 4.01 -7.90 -9.36
N ALA A 172 3.91 -8.20 -8.06
CA ALA A 172 2.70 -7.92 -7.27
C ALA A 172 2.41 -6.44 -7.16
N LEU A 173 3.42 -5.63 -6.88
CA LEU A 173 3.27 -4.18 -6.82
C LEU A 173 2.84 -3.62 -8.18
N ASP A 174 3.40 -4.13 -9.28
CA ASP A 174 3.02 -3.77 -10.65
C ASP A 174 1.59 -4.23 -11.02
N THR A 175 0.94 -5.02 -10.17
CA THR A 175 -0.46 -5.42 -10.32
C THR A 175 -1.48 -4.58 -9.60
N ILE A 176 -1.02 -3.66 -8.74
CA ILE A 176 -1.92 -2.78 -8.01
C ILE A 176 -2.68 -1.92 -9.02
N ALA A 177 -4.00 -2.10 -9.07
CA ALA A 177 -4.85 -1.20 -9.80
C ALA A 177 -4.86 0.15 -9.08
N GLN A 178 -4.70 1.22 -9.84
CA GLN A 178 -4.82 2.55 -9.26
C GLN A 178 -6.25 2.78 -8.77
N ARG A 179 -6.39 3.46 -7.64
CA ARG A 179 -7.72 3.89 -7.19
C ARG A 179 -8.34 4.78 -8.26
N GLN A 180 -9.56 4.45 -8.68
CA GLN A 180 -10.30 5.29 -9.63
C GLN A 180 -10.40 6.72 -9.08
N GLN A 181 -9.76 7.66 -9.76
CA GLN A 181 -9.93 9.07 -9.47
C GLN A 181 -11.33 9.48 -9.89
N PHE A 182 -12.16 9.83 -8.91
CA PHE A 182 -13.53 10.26 -9.18
C PHE A 182 -13.55 11.73 -9.61
N MET A 183 -13.02 12.01 -10.80
CA MET A 183 -12.93 13.36 -11.36
C MET A 183 -14.32 13.96 -11.62
N ASP A 184 -15.31 13.11 -11.95
CA ASP A 184 -16.68 13.53 -12.22
C ASP A 184 -17.53 13.77 -10.95
N LYS A 185 -17.02 13.41 -9.77
CA LYS A 185 -17.71 13.65 -8.50
C LYS A 185 -17.48 15.09 -8.03
N PRO A 186 -18.38 15.66 -7.20
CA PRO A 186 -18.17 16.98 -6.61
C PRO A 186 -16.84 17.08 -5.86
N LEU A 187 -16.22 18.27 -5.88
CA LEU A 187 -14.96 18.50 -5.16
C LEU A 187 -15.11 18.17 -3.67
N ARG A 188 -14.21 17.32 -3.16
CA ARG A 188 -13.99 17.10 -1.72
C ARG A 188 -12.50 17.14 -1.45
N LEU A 189 -12.11 18.09 -0.60
CA LEU A 189 -10.71 18.31 -0.22
C LEU A 189 -10.68 18.50 1.31
N PRO A 190 -10.41 17.44 2.09
CA PRO A 190 -10.19 17.55 3.52
C PRO A 190 -8.94 18.39 3.80
N LEU A 191 -9.10 19.45 4.60
CA LEU A 191 -7.97 20.31 5.00
C LEU A 191 -7.13 19.60 6.05
N GLN A 192 -5.83 19.52 5.81
CA GLN A 192 -4.83 19.02 6.75
C GLN A 192 -4.29 20.18 7.60
N ASP A 193 -3.88 21.26 6.94
CA ASP A 193 -3.28 22.43 7.60
C ASP A 193 -3.75 23.73 6.94
N VAL A 194 -3.77 24.81 7.72
CA VAL A 194 -4.10 26.16 7.24
C VAL A 194 -3.08 27.16 7.78
N TYR A 195 -2.45 27.89 6.87
CA TYR A 195 -1.43 28.90 7.15
C TYR A 195 -1.91 30.29 6.75
N LYS A 196 -1.40 31.32 7.44
CA LYS A 196 -1.54 32.71 7.02
C LYS A 196 -0.17 33.24 6.62
N VAL A 197 0.03 33.46 5.32
CA VAL A 197 1.29 33.91 4.74
C VAL A 197 1.20 35.41 4.42
N ARG A 198 2.14 36.20 4.93
CA ARG A 198 2.19 37.65 4.70
C ARG A 198 2.39 37.92 3.20
N GLY A 199 1.50 38.70 2.59
CA GLY A 199 1.56 39.06 1.17
C GLY A 199 0.78 38.12 0.23
N ILE A 200 0.51 36.87 0.62
CA ILE A 200 -0.26 35.90 -0.19
C ILE A 200 -1.69 35.76 0.36
N GLY A 201 -1.84 35.72 1.70
CA GLY A 201 -3.11 35.52 2.37
C GLY A 201 -3.21 34.15 3.06
N THR A 202 -4.41 33.58 3.11
CA THR A 202 -4.66 32.28 3.73
C THR A 202 -4.37 31.16 2.74
N VAL A 203 -3.48 30.24 3.11
CA VAL A 203 -3.13 29.05 2.33
C VAL A 203 -3.65 27.83 3.06
N ALA A 204 -4.52 27.06 2.41
CA ALA A 204 -5.05 25.82 2.96
C ALA A 204 -4.41 24.64 2.21
N MET A 205 -3.96 23.64 2.95
CA MET A 205 -3.32 22.45 2.41
C MET A 205 -4.17 21.21 2.68
N GLY A 206 -4.20 20.30 1.72
CA GLY A 206 -4.93 19.06 1.84
C GLY A 206 -4.87 18.26 0.54
N ARG A 207 -5.43 17.06 0.58
CA ARG A 207 -5.52 16.17 -0.58
C ARG A 207 -6.90 16.29 -1.22
N VAL A 208 -6.94 16.35 -2.54
CA VAL A 208 -8.19 16.22 -3.31
C VAL A 208 -8.60 14.75 -3.30
N GLU A 209 -9.74 14.43 -2.67
CA GLU A 209 -10.28 13.06 -2.62
C GLU A 209 -11.21 12.77 -3.79
N THR A 210 -12.01 13.75 -4.19
CA THR A 210 -12.92 13.66 -5.34
C THR A 210 -13.02 14.99 -6.06
N GLY A 211 -13.34 14.95 -7.35
CA GLY A 211 -13.50 16.14 -8.20
C GLY A 211 -12.18 16.81 -8.58
N VAL A 212 -12.30 17.98 -9.20
CA VAL A 212 -11.15 18.75 -9.69
C VAL A 212 -11.15 20.13 -9.03
N LEU A 213 -10.01 20.52 -8.45
CA LEU A 213 -9.78 21.88 -7.99
C LEU A 213 -9.13 22.68 -9.11
N LYS A 214 -9.77 23.77 -9.54
CA LYS A 214 -9.23 24.67 -10.56
C LYS A 214 -9.03 26.07 -10.02
N ARG A 215 -8.08 26.80 -10.62
CA ARG A 215 -7.90 28.23 -10.36
C ARG A 215 -9.19 28.99 -10.70
N ASN A 216 -9.48 30.04 -9.93
CA ASN A 216 -10.68 30.85 -10.03
C ASN A 216 -12.01 30.12 -9.71
N MET A 217 -11.95 28.88 -9.24
CA MET A 217 -13.14 28.18 -8.77
C MET A 217 -13.60 28.75 -7.44
N THR A 218 -14.91 28.95 -7.27
CA THR A 218 -15.50 29.29 -5.97
C THR A 218 -15.75 27.99 -5.21
N VAL A 219 -15.12 27.85 -4.04
CA VAL A 219 -15.24 26.69 -3.16
C VAL A 219 -16.02 27.06 -1.90
N SER A 220 -16.68 26.05 -1.31
CA SER A 220 -17.39 26.18 -0.04
C SER A 220 -16.70 25.32 1.03
N PHE A 221 -16.52 25.89 2.21
CA PHE A 221 -15.91 25.25 3.37
C PHE A 221 -16.98 24.84 4.38
N SER A 222 -17.07 23.55 4.63
CA SER A 222 -17.92 22.95 5.67
C SER A 222 -17.16 22.86 7.00
N PRO A 223 -17.82 22.94 8.18
CA PRO A 223 -19.27 23.09 8.41
C PRO A 223 -19.78 24.54 8.41
N LEU A 224 -18.89 25.52 8.34
CA LEU A 224 -19.22 26.95 8.52
C LEU A 224 -19.89 27.59 7.28
N ASN A 225 -20.02 26.84 6.18
CA ASN A 225 -20.56 27.30 4.89
C ASN A 225 -19.93 28.60 4.37
N LEU A 226 -18.63 28.79 4.66
CA LEU A 226 -17.87 29.92 4.14
C LEU A 226 -17.56 29.68 2.67
N THR A 227 -17.59 30.73 1.85
CA THR A 227 -17.20 30.64 0.43
C THR A 227 -15.94 31.45 0.17
N ALA A 228 -15.06 30.93 -0.68
CA ALA A 228 -13.89 31.66 -1.13
C ALA A 228 -13.55 31.29 -2.58
N THR A 229 -12.85 32.18 -3.27
CA THR A 229 -12.35 31.92 -4.62
C THR A 229 -10.89 31.49 -4.57
N VAL A 230 -10.58 30.38 -5.24
CA VAL A 230 -9.22 29.83 -5.33
C VAL A 230 -8.36 30.74 -6.20
N ARG A 231 -7.32 31.36 -5.63
CA ARG A 231 -6.45 32.31 -6.34
C ARG A 231 -5.32 31.63 -7.11
N SER A 232 -4.67 30.66 -6.48
CA SER A 232 -3.58 29.85 -7.03
C SER A 232 -3.63 28.45 -6.41
N ILE A 233 -3.00 27.49 -7.08
CA ILE A 233 -2.87 26.10 -6.62
C ILE A 233 -1.39 25.74 -6.79
N GLU A 234 -0.79 25.15 -5.77
CA GLU A 234 0.60 24.71 -5.74
C GLU A 234 0.64 23.27 -5.23
N MET A 235 1.52 22.44 -5.81
CA MET A 235 1.72 21.06 -5.39
C MET A 235 3.22 20.82 -5.21
N CYS A 236 3.66 20.50 -3.98
CA CYS A 236 5.05 20.19 -3.64
C CYS A 236 6.11 21.10 -4.31
N TYR A 237 6.02 22.41 -4.06
CA TYR A 237 6.94 23.44 -4.57
C TYR A 237 6.99 23.62 -6.09
N GLU A 238 6.12 22.96 -6.86
CA GLU A 238 5.89 23.26 -8.28
C GLU A 238 4.51 23.90 -8.48
N THR A 239 4.49 24.95 -9.30
CA THR A 239 3.26 25.65 -9.65
C THR A 239 2.55 24.86 -10.75
N LEU A 240 1.37 24.30 -10.46
CA LEU A 240 0.58 23.58 -11.46
C LEU A 240 -0.14 24.60 -12.35
N GLU A 241 0.28 24.71 -13.60
CA GLU A 241 -0.48 25.41 -14.64
C GLU A 241 -1.59 24.48 -15.15
N GLY A 242 -2.81 24.65 -14.64
CA GLY A 242 -3.97 23.93 -15.12
C GLY A 242 -4.49 24.54 -16.43
N ASN A 243 -4.50 23.73 -17.50
CA ASN A 243 -5.46 23.88 -18.61
C ASN A 243 -6.77 23.16 -18.26
#